data_AF-A0AAP6B4B4-F1
#
_entry.id   AF-A0AAP6B4B4-F1
#
_cell.length_a   1.000
_cell.length_b   1.000
_cell.length_c   1.000
_cell.angle_alpha   90.00
_cell.angle_beta   90.00
_cell.angle_gamma   90.00
#
_symmetry.space_group_name_H-M   'P 1'
#
loop_
_entity.id
_entity.type
_entity.pdbx_description
1 polymer ?
#
loop_
_entity_poly.entity_id
_entity_poly.type
_entity_poly.pdbx_seq_one_letter_code
_entity_poly.pdbx_strand_id
1 'polypeptide(L)'
;MSNKKQSNRLTEQHKLSQGVIGIFGDYAKAHDLAVGEVSKLVKKALSNEYPQLSFRYRDSIKKTEINEALKKIDPDLGGTLFVSNSSIKPDGGIVEVKDDYGEWRVVLVAEAKHQGKDIINIRNGLLVGKRGDQDLMAAGNAIERSHKNISEIANFMLSESH
;
A
#
# COMPACT_ATOMS: atom_id res chain seq x y z
N MET A 1 23.39 26.28 -4.72
CA MET A 1 22.48 26.58 -3.58
C MET A 1 20.98 26.49 -3.96
N SER A 2 20.56 25.57 -4.85
CA SER A 2 19.17 25.46 -5.34
C SER A 2 18.30 24.41 -4.60
N ASN A 3 18.90 23.41 -3.95
CA ASN A 3 18.17 22.26 -3.38
C ASN A 3 17.35 22.56 -2.11
N LYS A 4 17.67 23.60 -1.33
CA LYS A 4 16.98 23.87 -0.06
C LYS A 4 15.55 24.40 -0.25
N LYS A 5 15.28 25.18 -1.30
CA LYS A 5 13.94 25.75 -1.55
C LYS A 5 12.93 24.69 -2.01
N GLN A 6 13.37 23.71 -2.80
CA GLN A 6 12.51 22.61 -3.24
C GLN A 6 12.14 21.68 -2.09
N SER A 7 13.11 21.31 -1.24
CA SER A 7 12.87 20.47 -0.06
C SER A 7 11.93 21.14 0.95
N ASN A 8 12.10 22.44 1.20
CA ASN A 8 11.22 23.18 2.09
C ASN A 8 9.79 23.24 1.54
N ARG A 9 9.63 23.51 0.24
CA ARG A 9 8.31 23.53 -0.42
C ARG A 9 7.60 22.17 -0.37
N LEU A 10 8.32 21.08 -0.64
CA LEU A 10 7.80 19.71 -0.54
C LEU A 10 7.38 19.37 0.90
N THR A 11 8.17 19.82 1.88
CA THR A 11 7.88 19.62 3.32
C THR A 11 6.66 20.41 3.76
N GLU A 12 6.53 21.67 3.32
CA GLU A 12 5.35 22.50 3.60
C GLU A 12 4.09 21.96 2.92
N GLN A 13 4.20 21.51 1.66
CA GLN A 13 3.10 20.82 0.96
C GLN A 13 2.69 19.54 1.69
N HIS A 14 3.65 18.73 2.16
CA HIS A 14 3.38 17.54 2.97
C HIS A 14 2.70 17.87 4.29
N LYS A 15 3.04 18.99 4.94
CA LYS A 15 2.37 19.39 6.19
C LYS A 15 0.95 19.90 5.93
N LEU A 16 0.76 20.70 4.88
CA LEU A 16 -0.55 21.20 4.44
C LEU A 16 -1.49 20.07 4.01
N SER A 17 -0.95 19.01 3.39
CA SER A 17 -1.71 17.84 2.95
C SER A 17 -1.91 16.76 4.03
N GLN A 18 -1.52 17.01 5.29
CA GLN A 18 -1.50 15.98 6.36
C GLN A 18 -0.76 14.70 5.92
N GLY A 19 0.37 14.88 5.24
CA GLY A 19 1.17 13.82 4.64
C GLY A 19 0.54 13.25 3.37
N VAL A 20 0.56 11.92 3.26
CA VAL A 20 0.03 11.16 2.11
C VAL A 20 -1.50 11.32 1.98
N ILE A 21 -2.17 11.74 3.05
CA ILE A 21 -3.63 11.82 3.19
C ILE A 21 -4.27 12.86 2.24
N GLY A 22 -3.53 13.90 1.85
CA GLY A 22 -3.99 14.91 0.88
C GLY A 22 -3.57 14.67 -0.57
N ILE A 23 -2.78 13.62 -0.84
CA ILE A 23 -2.43 13.21 -2.22
C ILE A 23 -3.56 12.37 -2.85
N PHE A 24 -4.33 11.67 -2.02
CA PHE A 24 -5.47 10.89 -2.44
C PHE A 24 -6.74 11.74 -2.37
N GLY A 25 -7.36 12.01 -3.54
CA GLY A 25 -8.67 12.64 -3.60
C GLY A 25 -9.75 11.77 -2.94
N ASP A 26 -10.88 12.37 -2.55
CA ASP A 26 -11.95 11.67 -1.82
C ASP A 26 -12.47 10.42 -2.53
N TYR A 27 -12.44 10.41 -3.87
CA TYR A 27 -12.73 9.23 -4.68
C TYR A 27 -11.73 8.08 -4.46
N ALA A 28 -10.45 8.38 -4.37
CA ALA A 28 -9.43 7.38 -4.09
C ALA A 28 -9.56 6.84 -2.66
N LYS A 29 -9.93 7.69 -1.69
CA LYS A 29 -10.25 7.26 -0.31
C LYS A 29 -11.49 6.36 -0.26
N ALA A 30 -12.52 6.64 -1.07
CA ALA A 30 -13.72 5.81 -1.14
C ALA A 30 -13.45 4.41 -1.73
N HIS A 31 -12.57 4.31 -2.73
CA HIS A 31 -12.14 3.01 -3.28
C HIS A 31 -11.12 2.27 -2.40
N ASP A 32 -10.26 2.99 -1.69
CA ASP A 32 -9.37 2.45 -0.67
C ASP A 32 -10.16 1.80 0.48
N LEU A 33 -11.22 2.50 0.96
CA LEU A 33 -12.23 1.93 1.85
C LEU A 33 -12.89 0.68 1.26
N ALA A 34 -13.12 0.62 -0.05
CA ALA A 34 -13.77 -0.55 -0.67
C ALA A 34 -12.88 -1.80 -0.65
N VAL A 35 -11.59 -1.69 -0.98
CA VAL A 35 -10.71 -2.87 -1.02
C VAL A 35 -10.38 -3.39 0.39
N GLY A 36 -10.16 -2.49 1.36
CA GLY A 36 -9.94 -2.87 2.76
C GLY A 36 -11.15 -3.54 3.40
N GLU A 37 -12.37 -3.03 3.14
CA GLU A 37 -13.60 -3.67 3.62
C GLU A 37 -13.86 -5.02 2.93
N VAL A 38 -13.52 -5.17 1.65
CA VAL A 38 -13.57 -6.47 0.96
C VAL A 38 -12.61 -7.48 1.59
N SER A 39 -11.37 -7.10 1.92
CA SER A 39 -10.44 -7.99 2.63
C SER A 39 -10.97 -8.43 4.00
N LYS A 40 -11.62 -7.52 4.74
CA LYS A 40 -12.31 -7.87 6.00
C LYS A 40 -13.48 -8.82 5.76
N LEU A 41 -14.22 -8.66 4.65
CA LEU A 41 -15.28 -9.59 4.27
C LEU A 41 -14.73 -10.97 3.91
N VAL A 42 -13.60 -11.04 3.19
CA VAL A 42 -12.87 -12.30 2.93
C VAL A 42 -12.50 -12.98 4.25
N LYS A 43 -11.94 -12.25 5.22
CA LYS A 43 -11.64 -12.80 6.56
C LYS A 43 -12.89 -13.40 7.21
N LYS A 44 -14.04 -12.72 7.14
CA LYS A 44 -15.32 -13.22 7.68
C LYS A 44 -15.79 -14.48 6.96
N ALA A 45 -15.75 -14.50 5.63
CA ALA A 45 -16.12 -15.65 4.83
C ALA A 45 -15.25 -16.87 5.14
N LEU A 46 -13.92 -16.69 5.18
CA LEU A 46 -12.97 -17.74 5.56
C LEU A 46 -13.21 -18.26 6.99
N SER A 47 -13.54 -17.38 7.93
CA SER A 47 -13.87 -17.80 9.31
C SER A 47 -15.17 -18.61 9.38
N ASN A 48 -16.11 -18.38 8.47
CA ASN A 48 -17.36 -19.15 8.39
C ASN A 48 -17.17 -20.50 7.69
N GLU A 49 -16.35 -20.54 6.62
CA GLU A 49 -16.05 -21.79 5.88
C GLU A 49 -15.12 -22.72 6.65
N TYR A 50 -14.19 -22.16 7.43
CA TYR A 50 -13.23 -22.92 8.23
C TYR A 50 -13.29 -22.50 9.71
N PRO A 51 -14.37 -22.83 10.45
CA PRO A 51 -14.54 -22.41 11.85
C PRO A 51 -13.45 -22.91 12.81
N GLN A 52 -12.76 -24.00 12.45
CA GLN A 52 -11.64 -24.57 13.19
C GLN A 52 -10.35 -23.75 13.08
N LEU A 53 -10.24 -22.88 12.06
CA LEU A 53 -9.06 -22.05 11.82
C LEU A 53 -9.25 -20.65 12.38
N SER A 54 -8.15 -20.04 12.82
CA SER A 54 -8.16 -18.67 13.34
C SER A 54 -7.62 -17.69 12.29
N PHE A 55 -8.48 -16.76 11.85
CA PHE A 55 -8.11 -15.72 10.89
C PHE A 55 -8.05 -14.34 11.53
N ARG A 56 -7.02 -13.55 11.20
CA ARG A 56 -6.92 -12.13 11.58
C ARG A 56 -6.76 -11.23 10.37
N TYR A 57 -7.09 -9.96 10.56
CA TYR A 57 -6.85 -8.88 9.60
C TYR A 57 -5.90 -7.86 10.24
N ARG A 58 -4.97 -7.33 9.44
CA ARG A 58 -4.06 -6.25 9.81
C ARG A 58 -4.06 -5.20 8.71
N ASP A 59 -3.93 -3.93 9.08
CA ASP A 59 -3.81 -2.82 8.11
C ASP A 59 -2.36 -2.48 7.76
N SER A 60 -1.40 -3.11 8.45
CA SER A 60 0.01 -2.74 8.37
C SER A 60 0.94 -3.85 8.86
N ILE A 61 2.15 -3.85 8.29
CA ILE A 61 3.27 -4.68 8.72
C ILE A 61 4.50 -3.80 8.90
N LYS A 62 5.21 -3.98 10.02
CA LYS A 62 6.42 -3.21 10.32
C LYS A 62 7.61 -3.76 9.55
N LYS A 63 8.54 -2.88 9.19
CA LYS A 63 9.82 -3.28 8.58
C LYS A 63 10.63 -4.20 9.49
N THR A 64 10.48 -4.08 10.81
CA THR A 64 11.09 -5.01 11.77
C THR A 64 10.60 -6.44 11.58
N GLU A 65 9.31 -6.64 11.33
CA GLU A 65 8.74 -7.98 11.12
C GLU A 65 9.27 -8.61 9.83
N ILE A 66 9.39 -7.80 8.76
CA ILE A 66 9.98 -8.22 7.49
C ILE A 66 11.45 -8.62 7.67
N ASN A 67 12.22 -7.79 8.37
CA ASN A 67 13.62 -8.07 8.63
C ASN A 67 13.82 -9.34 9.48
N GLU A 68 12.99 -9.56 10.51
CA GLU A 68 13.07 -10.78 11.31
C GLU A 68 12.66 -12.02 10.50
N ALA A 69 11.68 -11.92 9.60
CA ALA A 69 11.35 -13.02 8.68
C ALA A 69 12.51 -13.35 7.74
N LEU A 70 13.18 -12.33 7.18
CA LEU A 70 14.36 -12.50 6.34
C LEU A 70 15.55 -13.13 7.10
N LYS A 71 15.82 -12.71 8.33
CA LYS A 71 16.89 -13.27 9.16
C LYS A 71 16.71 -14.75 9.49
N LYS A 72 15.46 -15.23 9.54
CA LYS A 72 15.17 -16.66 9.72
C LYS A 72 15.60 -17.49 8.50
N ILE A 73 15.72 -16.88 7.33
CA ILE A 73 16.17 -17.52 6.09
C ILE A 73 17.70 -17.47 5.99
N ASP A 74 18.28 -16.29 6.21
CA ASP A 74 19.71 -16.07 6.18
C ASP A 74 20.09 -14.93 7.16
N PRO A 75 21.06 -15.12 8.07
CA PRO A 75 21.42 -14.14 9.10
C PRO A 75 21.94 -12.81 8.54
N ASP A 76 22.43 -12.78 7.30
CA ASP A 76 22.93 -11.55 6.64
C ASP A 76 21.79 -10.72 6.03
N LEU A 77 20.59 -11.28 5.88
CA LEU A 77 19.41 -10.56 5.38
C LEU A 77 18.71 -9.74 6.49
N GLY A 78 17.97 -8.71 6.09
CA GLY A 78 17.18 -7.89 7.04
C GLY A 78 18.02 -7.05 8.02
N GLY A 79 19.31 -6.82 7.72
CA GLY A 79 20.24 -6.11 8.62
C GLY A 79 20.07 -4.59 8.69
N THR A 80 19.23 -3.97 7.85
CA THR A 80 19.11 -2.50 7.77
C THR A 80 17.75 -1.99 8.23
N LEU A 81 17.77 -1.01 9.13
CA LEU A 81 16.57 -0.27 9.56
C LEU A 81 16.96 1.16 9.94
N PHE A 82 16.76 2.11 9.04
CA PHE A 82 17.10 3.52 9.27
C PHE A 82 16.06 4.27 10.11
N VAL A 83 14.79 3.85 10.01
CA VAL A 83 13.67 4.43 10.77
C VAL A 83 13.00 3.30 11.54
N SER A 84 13.08 3.35 12.87
CA SER A 84 12.60 2.29 13.77
C SER A 84 11.10 2.00 13.62
N ASN A 85 10.30 3.04 13.40
CA ASN A 85 8.84 2.93 13.26
C ASN A 85 8.37 2.81 11.81
N SER A 86 9.25 2.39 10.88
CA SER A 86 8.88 2.20 9.48
C SER A 86 7.94 1.00 9.30
N SER A 87 6.92 1.18 8.47
CA SER A 87 5.91 0.17 8.14
C SER A 87 5.46 0.34 6.70
N ILE A 88 4.93 -0.73 6.13
CA ILE A 88 4.12 -0.66 4.91
C ILE A 88 2.66 -0.86 5.30
N LYS A 89 1.79 -0.17 4.56
CA LYS A 89 0.33 -0.19 4.75
C LYS A 89 -0.29 -0.46 3.38
N PRO A 90 -0.55 -1.73 3.03
CA PRO A 90 -1.33 -2.04 1.85
C PRO A 90 -2.74 -1.49 2.02
N ASP A 91 -3.23 -0.78 1.02
CA ASP A 91 -4.57 -0.17 0.96
C ASP A 91 -5.68 -1.17 1.36
N GLY A 92 -5.57 -2.42 0.88
CA GLY A 92 -6.50 -3.51 1.22
C GLY A 92 -6.13 -4.33 2.45
N GLY A 93 -5.05 -4.01 3.15
CA GLY A 93 -4.56 -4.72 4.32
C GLY A 93 -4.04 -6.14 4.03
N ILE A 94 -3.87 -6.90 5.11
CA ILE A 94 -3.33 -8.26 5.15
C ILE A 94 -4.30 -9.15 5.91
N VAL A 95 -4.62 -10.31 5.34
CA VAL A 95 -5.36 -11.39 6.01
C VAL A 95 -4.39 -12.54 6.27
N GLU A 96 -4.40 -13.07 7.50
CA GLU A 96 -3.56 -14.19 7.91
C GLU A 96 -4.40 -15.28 8.57
N VAL A 97 -3.90 -16.51 8.50
CA VAL A 97 -4.40 -17.68 9.22
C VAL A 97 -3.33 -18.15 10.21
N LYS A 98 -3.75 -18.65 11.37
CA LYS A 98 -2.84 -19.29 12.33
C LYS A 98 -2.67 -20.76 11.97
N ASP A 99 -1.43 -21.22 11.83
CA ASP A 99 -1.11 -22.62 11.56
C ASP A 99 -1.04 -23.47 12.85
N ASP A 100 -0.77 -24.77 12.68
CA ASP A 100 -0.70 -25.75 13.76
C ASP A 100 0.45 -25.48 14.75
N TYR A 101 1.50 -24.76 14.31
CA TYR A 101 2.63 -24.34 15.15
C TYR A 101 2.35 -23.02 15.88
N GLY A 102 1.21 -22.41 15.59
CA GLY A 102 0.77 -21.16 16.16
C GLY A 102 1.36 -19.92 15.49
N GLU A 103 2.02 -20.07 14.35
CA GLU A 103 2.55 -18.99 13.54
C GLU A 103 1.47 -18.44 12.61
N TRP A 104 1.55 -17.14 12.32
CA TRP A 104 0.60 -16.49 11.41
C TRP A 104 1.12 -16.52 9.98
N ARG A 105 0.33 -17.10 9.09
CA ARG A 105 0.65 -17.27 7.67
C ARG A 105 -0.25 -16.37 6.85
N VAL A 106 0.34 -15.57 5.98
CA VAL A 106 -0.39 -14.63 5.11
C VAL A 106 -1.17 -15.41 4.06
N VAL A 107 -2.47 -15.13 3.93
CA VAL A 107 -3.35 -15.75 2.91
C VAL A 107 -3.81 -14.75 1.85
N LEU A 108 -3.80 -13.45 2.17
CA LEU A 108 -4.16 -12.40 1.22
C LEU A 108 -3.49 -11.08 1.60
N VAL A 109 -2.94 -10.38 0.61
CA VAL A 109 -2.59 -8.96 0.69
C VAL A 109 -3.22 -8.26 -0.50
N ALA A 110 -3.92 -7.16 -0.27
CA ALA A 110 -4.62 -6.42 -1.32
C ALA A 110 -4.17 -4.96 -1.37
N GLU A 111 -4.15 -4.40 -2.58
CA GLU A 111 -3.76 -3.02 -2.86
C GLU A 111 -4.61 -2.50 -4.03
N ALA A 112 -5.14 -1.29 -3.93
CA ALA A 112 -5.85 -0.64 -5.03
C ALA A 112 -5.10 0.61 -5.46
N LYS A 113 -4.92 0.81 -6.77
CA LYS A 113 -4.27 2.01 -7.31
C LYS A 113 -5.10 2.63 -8.42
N HIS A 114 -5.16 3.94 -8.42
CA HIS A 114 -5.86 4.74 -9.42
C HIS A 114 -4.88 5.71 -10.06
N GLN A 115 -4.83 5.74 -11.39
CA GLN A 115 -4.03 6.69 -12.16
C GLN A 115 -4.83 7.19 -13.36
N GLY A 116 -4.74 8.49 -13.62
CA GLY A 116 -5.47 9.15 -14.70
C GLY A 116 -6.83 9.69 -14.27
N LYS A 117 -7.25 10.78 -14.90
CA LYS A 117 -8.55 11.44 -14.68
C LYS A 117 -9.26 11.80 -16.00
N ASP A 118 -8.69 11.38 -17.14
CA ASP A 118 -9.09 11.86 -18.46
C ASP A 118 -10.55 11.54 -18.77
N ILE A 119 -11.04 10.35 -18.43
CA ILE A 119 -12.46 9.98 -18.63
C ILE A 119 -13.40 10.96 -17.91
N ILE A 120 -13.06 11.38 -16.69
CA ILE A 120 -13.87 12.31 -15.90
C ILE A 120 -13.76 13.72 -16.50
N ASN A 121 -12.56 14.14 -16.88
CA ASN A 121 -12.32 15.45 -17.48
C ASN A 121 -13.08 15.62 -18.81
N ILE A 122 -13.00 14.63 -19.70
CA ILE A 122 -13.69 14.61 -20.99
C ILE A 122 -15.21 14.68 -20.78
N ARG A 123 -15.76 13.86 -19.87
CA ARG A 123 -17.21 13.87 -19.57
C ARG A 123 -17.70 15.22 -19.05
N ASN A 124 -16.84 15.96 -18.35
CA ASN A 124 -17.16 17.28 -17.82
C ASN A 124 -16.82 18.42 -18.77
N GLY A 125 -16.32 18.13 -19.98
CA GLY A 125 -15.88 19.13 -20.95
C GLY A 125 -14.69 19.97 -20.47
N LEU A 126 -13.86 19.42 -19.60
CA LEU A 126 -12.72 20.11 -19.00
C LEU A 126 -11.44 19.84 -19.79
N LEU A 127 -10.93 20.89 -20.46
CA LEU A 127 -9.59 20.87 -21.06
C LEU A 127 -8.50 20.94 -19.98
N VAL A 128 -7.41 20.23 -20.22
CA VAL A 128 -6.26 20.07 -19.34
C VAL A 128 -4.97 20.57 -19.99
N GLY A 129 -3.82 20.29 -19.35
CA GLY A 129 -2.52 20.79 -19.78
C GLY A 129 -2.21 22.18 -19.26
N LYS A 130 -0.94 22.61 -19.36
CA LYS A 130 -0.46 23.87 -18.77
C LYS A 130 -1.22 25.11 -19.27
N ARG A 131 -1.73 25.06 -20.51
CA ARG A 131 -2.51 26.14 -21.13
C ARG A 131 -4.01 25.87 -21.14
N GLY A 132 -4.47 24.74 -20.57
CA GLY A 132 -5.89 24.36 -20.60
C GLY A 132 -6.40 24.10 -22.02
N ASP A 133 -5.55 23.54 -22.88
CA ASP A 133 -5.76 23.41 -24.33
C ASP A 133 -5.73 21.96 -24.84
N GLN A 134 -5.68 20.98 -23.93
CA GLN A 134 -5.53 19.56 -24.27
C GLN A 134 -6.72 18.75 -23.75
N ASP A 135 -7.21 17.80 -24.54
CA ASP A 135 -8.26 16.87 -24.09
C ASP A 135 -7.72 15.79 -23.13
N LEU A 136 -6.44 15.46 -23.26
CA LEU A 136 -5.78 14.39 -22.51
C LEU A 136 -4.58 14.92 -21.73
N MET A 137 -4.41 14.43 -20.50
CA MET A 137 -3.22 14.68 -19.71
C MET A 137 -2.13 13.66 -20.05
N ALA A 138 -0.87 14.10 -20.15
CA ALA A 138 0.25 13.18 -20.20
C ALA A 138 0.27 12.29 -18.94
N ALA A 139 0.27 10.98 -19.12
CA ALA A 139 0.23 10.04 -18.00
C ALA A 139 1.49 10.17 -17.13
N GLY A 140 1.29 10.27 -15.81
CA GLY A 140 2.37 10.21 -14.84
C GLY A 140 2.87 8.78 -14.59
N ASN A 141 3.92 8.64 -13.79
CA ASN A 141 4.54 7.36 -13.44
C ASN A 141 4.30 6.93 -11.98
N ALA A 142 3.29 7.51 -11.31
CA ALA A 142 3.03 7.25 -9.89
C ALA A 142 2.69 5.78 -9.58
N ILE A 143 2.20 5.03 -10.57
CA ILE A 143 1.90 3.60 -10.49
C ILE A 143 3.15 2.74 -10.21
N GLU A 144 4.35 3.20 -10.57
CA GLU A 144 5.62 2.50 -10.31
C GLU A 144 5.87 2.26 -8.81
N ARG A 145 5.29 3.10 -7.94
CA ARG A 145 5.39 2.94 -6.48
C ARG A 145 4.75 1.66 -5.96
N SER A 146 3.89 1.00 -6.75
CA SER A 146 3.26 -0.28 -6.38
C SER A 146 4.29 -1.39 -6.19
N HIS A 147 5.39 -1.37 -6.96
CA HIS A 147 6.47 -2.36 -6.86
C HIS A 147 7.11 -2.39 -5.47
N LYS A 148 7.16 -1.26 -4.77
CA LYS A 148 7.77 -1.19 -3.43
C LYS A 148 7.03 -2.08 -2.43
N ASN A 149 5.69 -2.00 -2.36
CA ASN A 149 4.92 -2.84 -1.43
C ASN A 149 4.97 -4.32 -1.86
N ILE A 150 4.97 -4.60 -3.15
CA ILE A 150 5.09 -5.98 -3.68
C ILE A 150 6.41 -6.60 -3.23
N SER A 151 7.54 -5.91 -3.42
CA SER A 151 8.86 -6.42 -3.00
C SER A 151 8.96 -6.62 -1.49
N GLU A 152 8.34 -5.76 -0.69
CA GLU A 152 8.33 -5.89 0.77
C GLU A 152 7.54 -7.13 1.24
N ILE A 153 6.39 -7.41 0.62
CA ILE A 153 5.60 -8.61 0.91
C ILE A 153 6.29 -9.88 0.38
N ALA A 154 6.90 -9.82 -0.82
CA ALA A 154 7.68 -10.93 -1.36
C ALA A 154 8.85 -11.30 -0.43
N ASN A 155 9.55 -10.30 0.11
CA ASN A 155 10.60 -10.52 1.10
C ASN A 155 10.07 -11.10 2.41
N PHE A 156 8.91 -10.62 2.88
CA PHE A 156 8.28 -11.14 4.09
C PHE A 156 7.87 -12.61 3.95
N MET A 157 7.42 -13.01 2.76
CA MET A 157 6.96 -14.35 2.43
C MET A 157 8.00 -15.16 1.67
N LEU A 158 9.29 -14.82 1.77
CA LEU A 158 10.35 -15.44 0.97
C LEU A 158 10.55 -16.94 1.27
N SER A 159 10.15 -17.40 2.46
CA SER A 159 10.15 -18.82 2.86
C SER A 159 8.87 -19.57 2.50
N GLU A 160 7.88 -18.90 1.93
CA GLU A 160 6.56 -19.47 1.64
C GLU A 160 6.51 -20.08 0.22
N SER A 161 5.59 -21.02 -0.01
CA SER A 161 5.37 -21.67 -1.31
C SER A 161 3.87 -21.78 -1.60
N HIS A 162 3.25 -20.63 -1.85
CA HIS A 162 1.83 -20.49 -2.14
C HIS A 162 1.55 -20.41 -3.65
#